data_AF-A0A7H8TH91-F1
#
_entry.id   AF-A0A7H8TH91-F1
#
_cell.length_a   1.000
_cell.length_b   1.000
_cell.length_c   1.000
_cell.angle_alpha   90.00
_cell.angle_beta   90.00
_cell.angle_gamma   90.00
#
_symmetry.space_group_name_H-M   'P 1'
#
loop_
_entity.id
_entity.type
_entity.pdbx_description
1 polymer ?
#
loop_
_entity_poly.entity_id
_entity_poly.type
_entity_poly.pdbx_seq_one_letter_code
_entity_poly.pdbx_strand_id
1 'polypeptide(L)'
;MGGRRGAGVACALLVLLVGLLTGCQNQSRAAGEDGLLAGSGSATATASGRQVSPTRPAGYGALFLGVDECSSFGTTSFTEVSCTSERAAARVVARHDGTMGDGPLCPATTDFVLHISEQSRTSDEDGDGAIPQGYACMRNLAAPHPGDPGGGGGPRTIVGDCVYDSGDGEVRETSCDGRAEQKPEYEVTKAADRRTDCPLSTALYVQLGGEKPVGCARPV
;
A
#
# COMPACT_ATOMS: atom_id res chain seq x y z
N MET A 1 56.54 -14.77 -29.37
CA MET A 1 56.96 -13.37 -29.68
C MET A 1 56.04 -12.41 -28.95
N GLY A 2 56.61 -11.46 -28.18
CA GLY A 2 55.98 -10.27 -27.57
C GLY A 2 54.92 -10.55 -26.49
N GLY A 3 55.04 -10.16 -25.21
CA GLY A 3 55.52 -8.90 -24.65
C GLY A 3 54.30 -8.15 -24.05
N ARG A 4 53.95 -8.36 -22.77
CA ARG A 4 54.32 -7.59 -21.55
C ARG A 4 53.48 -6.33 -21.27
N ARG A 5 52.88 -6.35 -20.05
CA ARG A 5 52.67 -5.24 -19.06
C ARG A 5 51.49 -4.27 -19.34
N GLY A 6 50.77 -3.72 -18.36
CA GLY A 6 50.84 -3.78 -16.89
C GLY A 6 49.97 -2.67 -16.25
N ALA A 7 49.78 -2.76 -14.93
CA ALA A 7 49.30 -1.73 -13.97
C ALA A 7 47.86 -1.19 -14.17
N GLY A 8 46.96 -1.11 -13.18
CA GLY A 8 47.12 -1.02 -11.72
C GLY A 8 46.94 0.43 -11.28
N VAL A 9 45.73 0.85 -10.89
CA VAL A 9 45.51 2.03 -10.02
C VAL A 9 44.29 1.75 -9.13
N ALA A 10 44.56 1.34 -7.90
CA ALA A 10 43.64 1.44 -6.78
C ALA A 10 43.78 2.86 -6.21
N CYS A 11 42.70 3.63 -6.15
CA CYS A 11 42.68 4.91 -5.44
C CYS A 11 42.10 4.70 -4.05
N ALA A 12 43.00 4.63 -3.07
CA ALA A 12 42.70 4.76 -1.66
C ALA A 12 42.43 6.24 -1.33
N LEU A 13 41.34 6.51 -0.61
CA LEU A 13 41.14 7.78 0.09
C LEU A 13 40.82 7.46 1.54
N LEU A 14 41.79 7.78 2.39
CA LEU A 14 41.75 7.67 3.84
C LEU A 14 42.10 9.05 4.41
N VAL A 15 41.39 9.37 5.50
CA VAL A 15 41.67 10.38 6.54
C VAL A 15 41.14 11.81 6.31
N LEU A 16 40.13 12.19 7.09
CA LEU A 16 40.25 13.25 8.12
C LEU A 16 38.99 13.32 9.02
N LEU A 17 39.16 12.81 10.24
CA LEU A 17 38.31 12.97 11.42
C LEU A 17 38.77 14.23 12.18
N VAL A 18 37.91 15.24 12.33
CA VAL A 18 38.01 16.24 13.41
C VAL A 18 36.58 16.67 13.76
N GLY A 19 36.20 16.45 15.03
CA GLY A 19 34.86 16.75 15.54
C GLY A 19 34.66 18.20 15.94
N LEU A 20 33.39 18.56 16.15
CA LEU A 20 32.94 19.67 16.99
C LEU A 20 31.50 19.36 17.43
N LEU A 21 31.35 18.97 18.70
CA LEU A 21 30.11 19.04 19.46
C LEU A 21 29.87 20.51 19.79
N THR A 22 28.89 21.14 19.16
CA THR A 22 28.40 22.46 19.57
C THR A 22 26.97 22.33 20.07
N GLY A 23 26.84 22.34 21.40
CA GLY A 23 25.56 22.52 22.07
C GLY A 23 25.08 23.97 21.95
N CYS A 24 23.80 24.14 21.68
CA CYS A 24 23.12 25.42 21.88
C CYS A 24 22.25 25.33 23.14
N GLN A 25 22.86 25.68 24.28
CA GLN A 25 22.13 26.11 25.46
C GLN A 25 21.75 27.57 25.24
N ASN A 26 20.46 27.88 25.07
CA ASN A 26 19.99 29.26 25.15
C ASN A 26 19.08 29.41 26.36
N GLN A 27 19.72 29.76 27.48
CA GLN A 27 19.10 30.22 28.70
C GLN A 27 18.80 31.72 28.51
N SER A 28 17.52 32.10 28.49
CA SER A 28 17.13 33.49 28.75
C SER A 28 16.83 33.59 30.24
N ARG A 29 17.80 34.15 30.99
CA ARG A 29 17.67 34.50 32.40
C ARG A 29 17.27 35.97 32.52
N ALA A 30 16.12 36.24 33.13
CA ALA A 30 15.76 37.46 33.87
C ALA A 30 14.43 37.17 34.58
N ALA A 31 14.16 37.49 35.83
CA ALA A 31 14.89 37.94 37.00
C ALA A 31 13.94 37.59 38.19
N GLY A 32 14.46 37.46 39.41
CA GLY A 32 13.62 37.36 40.63
C GLY A 32 12.75 38.62 40.81
N GLU A 33 11.90 38.77 41.82
CA GLU A 33 11.88 38.25 43.19
C GLU A 33 10.45 38.39 43.76
N ASP A 34 10.23 37.86 44.95
CA ASP A 34 8.98 37.67 45.69
C ASP A 34 8.14 38.95 45.97
N GLY A 35 6.81 38.78 46.15
CA GLY A 35 5.97 39.84 46.72
C GLY A 35 4.47 39.57 46.75
N LEU A 36 3.92 39.42 47.96
CA LEU A 36 2.52 39.15 48.30
C LEU A 36 1.58 40.37 48.12
N LEU A 37 0.27 40.05 48.06
CA LEU A 37 -0.94 40.82 48.46
C LEU A 37 -1.76 41.59 47.39
N ALA A 38 -3.00 41.09 47.25
CA ALA A 38 -4.28 41.80 47.16
C ALA A 38 -4.57 42.77 46.00
N GLY A 39 -5.55 42.38 45.17
CA GLY A 39 -6.29 43.28 44.29
C GLY A 39 -7.56 42.63 43.76
N SER A 40 -8.68 42.86 44.42
CA SER A 40 -10.02 42.51 43.94
C SER A 40 -10.33 43.20 42.62
N GLY A 41 -10.83 42.43 41.64
CA GLY A 41 -11.33 42.95 40.39
C GLY A 41 -12.26 41.93 39.72
N SER A 42 -13.54 41.98 40.08
CA SER A 42 -14.61 41.29 39.36
C SER A 42 -14.70 41.80 37.92
N ALA A 43 -14.54 40.90 36.94
CA ALA A 43 -15.17 41.04 35.64
C ALA A 43 -15.36 39.65 35.02
N THR A 44 -16.61 39.21 35.04
CA THR A 44 -17.21 38.17 34.21
C THR A 44 -16.70 38.20 32.77
N ALA A 45 -16.10 37.10 32.34
CA ALA A 45 -16.12 36.66 30.94
C ALA A 45 -15.96 35.14 30.92
N THR A 46 -17.10 34.45 30.90
CA THR A 46 -17.23 33.02 30.60
C THR A 46 -16.84 32.81 29.13
N ALA A 47 -15.56 32.88 28.81
CA ALA A 47 -15.04 32.39 27.55
C ALA A 47 -14.88 30.88 27.72
N SER A 48 -15.87 30.15 27.19
CA SER A 48 -15.83 28.71 26.97
C SER A 48 -14.58 28.39 26.15
N GLY A 49 -13.46 28.18 26.86
CA GLY A 49 -12.26 27.60 26.31
C GLY A 49 -12.64 26.21 25.86
N ARG A 50 -13.01 26.08 24.59
CA ARG A 50 -12.97 24.83 23.85
C ARG A 50 -11.51 24.39 23.97
N GLN A 51 -11.22 23.63 25.02
CA GLN A 51 -10.06 22.79 25.10
C GLN A 51 -10.16 21.93 23.85
N VAL A 52 -9.47 22.35 22.80
CA VAL A 52 -9.13 21.49 21.69
C VAL A 52 -8.22 20.49 22.36
N SER A 53 -8.81 19.38 22.80
CA SER A 53 -8.05 18.17 23.07
C SER A 53 -7.10 18.02 21.89
N PRO A 54 -5.78 17.85 22.11
CA PRO A 54 -4.89 17.53 21.01
C PRO A 54 -5.54 16.37 20.27
N THR A 55 -5.84 16.60 18.98
CA THR A 55 -6.39 15.57 18.10
C THR A 55 -5.47 14.39 18.23
N ARG A 56 -5.89 13.37 18.98
CA ARG A 56 -5.27 12.05 18.96
C ARG A 56 -5.11 11.72 17.48
N PRO A 57 -3.93 11.37 16.97
CA PRO A 57 -3.88 10.59 15.75
C PRO A 57 -4.50 9.25 16.13
N ALA A 58 -5.83 9.22 16.21
CA ALA A 58 -6.60 8.02 16.41
C ALA A 58 -6.51 7.32 15.05
N GLY A 59 -5.78 6.21 15.03
CA GLY A 59 -5.89 5.24 13.94
C GLY A 59 -7.37 4.95 13.70
N TYR A 60 -7.75 4.89 12.43
CA TYR A 60 -9.15 4.75 12.09
C TYR A 60 -9.52 3.28 12.37
N GLY A 61 -10.36 3.06 13.39
CA GLY A 61 -10.78 1.72 13.83
C GLY A 61 -9.80 0.99 14.78
N ALA A 62 -10.25 -0.18 15.27
CA ALA A 62 -9.46 -1.04 16.16
C ALA A 62 -8.35 -1.82 15.42
N LEU A 63 -8.34 -1.77 14.08
CA LEU A 63 -7.43 -2.50 13.22
C LEU A 63 -7.02 -1.61 12.05
N PHE A 64 -5.72 -1.43 11.86
CA PHE A 64 -5.14 -0.63 10.78
C PHE A 64 -5.56 -1.18 9.41
N LEU A 65 -6.16 -0.32 8.57
CA LEU A 65 -6.70 -0.70 7.26
C LEU A 65 -7.69 -1.86 7.39
N GLY A 66 -8.64 -1.71 8.31
CA GLY A 66 -9.82 -2.57 8.40
C GLY A 66 -10.67 -2.48 7.13
N VAL A 67 -11.65 -3.40 7.00
CA VAL A 67 -12.62 -3.35 5.90
C VAL A 67 -13.33 -1.99 5.90
N ASP A 68 -13.51 -1.43 4.72
CA ASP A 68 -14.09 -0.09 4.45
C ASP A 68 -13.23 1.12 4.85
N GLU A 69 -12.08 0.93 5.49
CA GLU A 69 -11.13 2.02 5.73
C GLU A 69 -10.38 2.42 4.45
N CYS A 70 -9.89 3.66 4.42
CA CYS A 70 -9.21 4.22 3.26
C CYS A 70 -7.73 4.48 3.50
N SER A 71 -6.93 4.30 2.45
CA SER A 71 -5.51 4.64 2.43
C SER A 71 -5.23 5.82 1.50
N SER A 72 -4.16 6.55 1.79
CA SER A 72 -3.61 7.55 0.88
C SER A 72 -2.92 6.93 -0.34
N PHE A 73 -2.65 7.75 -1.36
CA PHE A 73 -1.75 7.39 -2.45
C PHE A 73 -0.31 7.19 -1.94
N GLY A 74 0.40 6.21 -2.48
CA GLY A 74 1.82 5.95 -2.20
C GLY A 74 2.31 4.69 -2.89
N THR A 75 3.60 4.62 -3.21
CA THR A 75 4.24 3.40 -3.74
C THR A 75 5.12 2.71 -2.69
N THR A 76 5.44 3.41 -1.60
CA THR A 76 6.39 2.94 -0.56
C THR A 76 5.88 3.13 0.86
N SER A 77 4.83 3.92 1.07
CA SER A 77 4.17 4.05 2.38
C SER A 77 2.69 4.34 2.17
N PHE A 78 1.84 3.59 2.88
CA PHE A 78 0.40 3.74 2.86
C PHE A 78 -0.02 4.23 4.24
N THR A 79 -0.69 5.37 4.28
CA THR A 79 -1.22 5.93 5.52
C THR A 79 -2.72 5.79 5.50
N GLU A 80 -3.29 5.34 6.60
CA GLU A 80 -4.74 5.33 6.79
C GLU A 80 -5.27 6.76 6.91
N VAL A 81 -6.32 7.06 6.15
CA VAL A 81 -6.94 8.38 6.07
C VAL A 81 -8.45 8.22 6.00
N SER A 82 -9.20 9.22 6.47
CA SER A 82 -10.65 9.25 6.24
C SER A 82 -10.97 9.12 4.75
N CYS A 83 -11.95 8.28 4.39
CA CYS A 83 -12.42 8.12 3.01
C CYS A 83 -12.97 9.41 2.38
N THR A 84 -13.36 10.39 3.19
CA THR A 84 -13.81 11.72 2.69
C THR A 84 -12.67 12.70 2.49
N SER A 85 -11.44 12.30 2.83
CA SER A 85 -10.25 13.11 2.63
C SER A 85 -9.93 13.23 1.14
N GLU A 86 -9.49 14.42 0.72
CA GLU A 86 -8.89 14.63 -0.60
C GLU A 86 -7.66 13.74 -0.85
N ARG A 87 -7.04 13.23 0.22
CA ARG A 87 -5.88 12.33 0.13
C ARG A 87 -6.27 10.86 -0.04
N ALA A 88 -7.54 10.50 0.14
CA ALA A 88 -8.00 9.13 0.05
C ALA A 88 -7.89 8.63 -1.40
N ALA A 89 -7.24 7.48 -1.57
CA ALA A 89 -6.89 6.91 -2.87
C ALA A 89 -7.60 5.59 -3.13
N ALA A 90 -7.64 4.74 -2.10
CA ALA A 90 -8.21 3.41 -2.19
C ALA A 90 -8.91 3.04 -0.87
N ARG A 91 -9.90 2.16 -0.97
CA ARG A 91 -10.64 1.58 0.14
C ARG A 91 -10.34 0.09 0.25
N VAL A 92 -10.27 -0.41 1.48
CA VAL A 92 -10.12 -1.83 1.76
C VAL A 92 -11.44 -2.55 1.49
N VAL A 93 -11.45 -3.51 0.58
CA VAL A 93 -12.62 -4.37 0.29
C VAL A 93 -12.59 -5.70 1.02
N ALA A 94 -11.40 -6.13 1.46
CA ALA A 94 -11.22 -7.28 2.33
C ALA A 94 -9.89 -7.16 3.10
N ARG A 95 -9.87 -7.68 4.33
CA ARG A 95 -8.70 -7.70 5.21
C ARG A 95 -8.52 -9.10 5.78
N HIS A 96 -7.30 -9.62 5.67
CA HIS A 96 -6.96 -10.97 6.13
C HIS A 96 -5.69 -10.95 6.94
N ASP A 97 -5.68 -11.60 8.10
CA ASP A 97 -4.50 -11.72 8.95
C ASP A 97 -3.60 -12.86 8.46
N GLY A 98 -2.30 -12.75 8.76
CA GLY A 98 -1.30 -13.72 8.35
C GLY A 98 -0.72 -13.47 6.94
N THR A 99 0.01 -14.46 6.44
CA THR A 99 0.70 -14.41 5.14
C THR A 99 -0.29 -14.66 4.00
N MET A 100 -0.12 -13.93 2.88
CA MET A 100 -0.98 -14.07 1.70
C MET A 100 -0.98 -15.51 1.12
N GLY A 101 0.13 -16.24 1.26
CA GLY A 101 0.27 -17.61 0.74
C GLY A 101 -0.66 -18.64 1.38
N ASP A 102 -1.09 -18.40 2.63
CA ASP A 102 -1.92 -19.33 3.40
C ASP A 102 -3.37 -18.82 3.58
N GLY A 103 -3.63 -17.59 3.11
CA GLY A 103 -4.90 -16.89 3.28
C GLY A 103 -5.85 -16.99 2.07
N PRO A 104 -7.12 -16.58 2.23
CA PRO A 104 -8.08 -16.51 1.14
C PRO A 104 -7.62 -15.57 0.01
N LEU A 105 -7.96 -15.91 -1.24
CA LEU A 105 -7.73 -14.98 -2.35
C LEU A 105 -8.57 -13.72 -2.19
N CYS A 106 -7.99 -12.57 -2.54
CA CYS A 106 -8.72 -11.32 -2.63
C CYS A 106 -9.91 -11.43 -3.60
N PRO A 107 -10.97 -10.62 -3.39
CA PRO A 107 -12.07 -10.48 -4.35
C PRO A 107 -11.55 -10.25 -5.76
N ALA A 108 -12.26 -10.80 -6.75
CA ALA A 108 -11.80 -10.85 -8.13
C ALA A 108 -11.50 -9.44 -8.70
N THR A 109 -12.29 -8.44 -8.30
CA THR A 109 -12.18 -7.04 -8.73
C THR A 109 -11.28 -6.18 -7.85
N THR A 110 -10.32 -6.79 -7.16
CA THR A 110 -9.34 -6.04 -6.35
C THR A 110 -8.39 -5.31 -7.29
N ASP A 111 -8.06 -4.04 -7.02
CA ASP A 111 -7.13 -3.28 -7.86
C ASP A 111 -5.68 -3.57 -7.50
N PHE A 112 -5.37 -3.77 -6.22
CA PHE A 112 -4.03 -4.15 -5.75
C PHE A 112 -4.09 -4.73 -4.32
N VAL A 113 -3.02 -5.39 -3.90
CA VAL A 113 -2.90 -5.97 -2.55
C VAL A 113 -1.82 -5.24 -1.77
N LEU A 114 -2.17 -4.76 -0.57
CA LEU A 114 -1.22 -4.21 0.39
C LEU A 114 -0.82 -5.27 1.39
N HIS A 115 0.49 -5.50 1.51
CA HIS A 115 1.05 -6.34 2.58
C HIS A 115 1.28 -5.48 3.82
N ILE A 116 0.76 -5.94 4.95
CA ILE A 116 0.84 -5.26 6.23
C ILE A 116 1.79 -6.10 7.09
N SER A 117 2.96 -5.55 7.37
CA SER A 117 3.93 -6.20 8.28
C SER A 117 3.50 -6.02 9.72
N GLU A 118 3.84 -7.00 10.57
CA GLU A 118 3.67 -6.85 12.01
C GLU A 118 4.45 -5.62 12.52
N GLN A 119 3.79 -4.77 13.29
CA GLN A 119 4.43 -3.65 13.97
C GLN A 119 4.13 -3.75 15.46
N SER A 120 5.13 -4.19 16.24
CA SER A 120 5.10 -4.07 17.69
C SER A 120 5.45 -2.62 18.07
N ARG A 121 4.49 -1.85 18.58
CA ARG A 121 4.85 -0.59 19.24
C ARG A 121 5.51 -0.96 20.57
N THR A 122 6.84 -0.90 20.64
CA THR A 122 7.60 -1.26 21.85
C THR A 122 7.50 -0.21 22.97
N SER A 123 6.41 0.54 23.07
CA SER A 123 6.33 1.73 23.95
C SER A 123 4.94 2.09 24.46
N ASP A 124 3.91 1.26 24.29
CA ASP A 124 2.64 1.45 24.98
C ASP A 124 2.58 0.56 26.23
N GLU A 125 2.40 1.17 27.40
CA GLU A 125 2.27 0.47 28.69
C GLU A 125 0.98 -0.40 28.78
N ASP A 126 0.14 -0.38 27.74
CA ASP A 126 -1.16 -1.07 27.70
C ASP A 126 -1.24 -2.25 26.70
N GLY A 127 -0.23 -2.46 25.83
CA GLY A 127 -0.12 -3.64 24.96
C GLY A 127 -1.23 -3.85 23.91
N ASP A 128 -2.03 -2.81 23.62
CA ASP A 128 -3.17 -2.85 22.70
C ASP A 128 -2.85 -2.33 21.28
N GLY A 129 -1.61 -1.88 21.02
CA GLY A 129 -1.21 -1.22 19.77
C GLY A 129 -0.50 -2.08 18.72
N ALA A 130 -0.45 -3.41 18.88
CA ALA A 130 0.20 -4.30 17.90
C ALA A 130 -0.62 -4.39 16.61
N ILE A 131 -0.05 -3.96 15.48
CA ILE A 131 -0.68 -4.16 14.17
C ILE A 131 -0.40 -5.60 13.74
N PRO A 132 -1.41 -6.48 13.62
CA PRO A 132 -1.20 -7.85 13.19
C PRO A 132 -0.72 -7.87 11.74
N GLN A 133 0.24 -8.74 11.43
CA GLN A 133 0.62 -8.99 10.04
C GLN A 133 -0.60 -9.45 9.23
N GLY A 134 -0.64 -9.10 7.95
CA GLY A 134 -1.77 -9.40 7.11
C GLY A 134 -1.63 -8.86 5.69
N TYR A 135 -2.73 -8.90 4.97
CA TYR A 135 -2.86 -8.21 3.70
C TYR A 135 -4.27 -7.61 3.54
N ALA A 136 -4.33 -6.49 2.84
CA ALA A 136 -5.55 -5.78 2.51
C ALA A 136 -5.76 -5.79 1.00
N CYS A 137 -6.94 -6.23 0.58
CA CYS A 137 -7.39 -6.17 -0.81
C CYS A 137 -7.96 -4.78 -1.04
N MET A 138 -7.33 -4.00 -1.93
CA MET A 138 -7.65 -2.59 -2.11
C MET A 138 -8.43 -2.37 -3.40
N ARG A 139 -9.36 -1.42 -3.36
CA ARG A 139 -10.06 -0.90 -4.53
C ARG A 139 -9.84 0.60 -4.59
N ASN A 140 -9.38 1.12 -5.73
CA ASN A 140 -9.25 2.56 -5.93
C ASN A 140 -10.60 3.25 -5.71
N LEU A 141 -10.59 4.49 -5.23
CA LEU A 141 -11.80 5.30 -5.13
C LEU A 141 -12.20 5.90 -6.48
N ALA A 142 -11.22 6.08 -7.38
CA ALA A 142 -11.43 6.63 -8.71
C ALA A 142 -10.93 5.65 -9.79
N ALA A 143 -11.55 5.74 -10.96
CA ALA A 143 -11.10 5.03 -12.15
C ALA A 143 -9.76 5.59 -12.67
N PRO A 144 -8.96 4.80 -13.43
CA PRO A 144 -9.24 3.41 -13.83
C PRO A 144 -9.04 2.41 -12.69
N HIS A 145 -9.77 1.30 -12.77
CA HIS A 145 -9.68 0.16 -11.85
C HIS A 145 -8.94 -0.99 -12.53
N PRO A 146 -7.66 -1.25 -12.20
CA PRO A 146 -6.89 -2.36 -12.75
C PRO A 146 -7.55 -3.73 -12.56
N GLY A 147 -8.33 -3.92 -11.49
CA GLY A 147 -9.02 -5.18 -11.23
C GLY A 147 -10.34 -5.37 -11.96
N ASP A 148 -10.82 -4.37 -12.72
CA ASP A 148 -12.02 -4.54 -13.55
C ASP A 148 -11.71 -5.32 -14.83
N PRO A 149 -12.70 -6.05 -15.38
CA PRO A 149 -12.54 -6.75 -16.65
C PRO A 149 -11.92 -5.87 -17.74
N GLY A 150 -10.72 -6.27 -18.17
CA GLY A 150 -9.96 -5.60 -19.23
C GLY A 150 -9.23 -4.34 -18.80
N GLY A 151 -9.20 -4.02 -17.51
CA GLY A 151 -8.48 -2.90 -16.93
C GLY A 151 -6.96 -3.04 -17.02
N GLY A 152 -6.45 -4.26 -16.87
CA GLY A 152 -5.02 -4.52 -16.88
C GLY A 152 -4.37 -4.19 -15.54
N GLY A 153 -3.74 -5.16 -14.90
CA GLY A 153 -2.82 -4.94 -13.78
C GLY A 153 -3.42 -5.19 -12.39
N GLY A 154 -4.59 -5.82 -12.32
CA GLY A 154 -5.11 -6.35 -11.06
C GLY A 154 -4.24 -7.51 -10.53
N PRO A 155 -4.41 -7.91 -9.26
CA PRO A 155 -3.68 -9.05 -8.69
C PRO A 155 -4.21 -10.40 -9.17
N ARG A 156 -5.31 -10.41 -9.94
CA ARG A 156 -5.99 -11.63 -10.39
C ARG A 156 -6.51 -11.44 -11.81
N THR A 157 -6.26 -12.42 -12.66
CA THR A 157 -6.94 -12.53 -13.95
C THR A 157 -8.36 -13.07 -13.74
N ILE A 158 -9.33 -12.45 -14.41
CA ILE A 158 -10.75 -12.75 -14.39
C ILE A 158 -11.33 -12.79 -15.81
N VAL A 159 -12.62 -13.12 -15.92
CA VAL A 159 -13.32 -13.10 -17.21
C VAL A 159 -13.48 -11.65 -17.69
N GLY A 160 -13.15 -11.44 -18.96
CA GLY A 160 -13.11 -10.15 -19.65
C GLY A 160 -11.73 -9.51 -19.67
N ASP A 161 -10.75 -10.10 -18.99
CA ASP A 161 -9.37 -9.62 -19.06
C ASP A 161 -8.69 -10.04 -20.35
N CYS A 162 -7.78 -9.17 -20.79
CA CYS A 162 -6.89 -9.46 -21.89
C CYS A 162 -5.52 -9.91 -21.37
N VAL A 163 -4.96 -10.90 -22.05
CA VAL A 163 -3.68 -11.49 -21.70
C VAL A 163 -2.79 -11.61 -22.93
N TYR A 164 -1.49 -11.71 -22.69
CA TYR A 164 -0.49 -12.07 -23.68
C TYR A 164 0.38 -13.21 -23.15
N ASP A 165 0.94 -14.02 -24.05
CA ASP A 165 1.92 -15.03 -23.68
C ASP A 165 3.26 -14.36 -23.33
N SER A 166 3.72 -14.52 -22.09
CA SER A 166 4.99 -13.94 -21.64
C SER A 166 6.19 -14.87 -21.80
N GLY A 167 6.00 -16.04 -22.41
CA GLY A 167 6.96 -17.13 -22.46
C GLY A 167 6.80 -18.13 -21.31
N ASP A 168 7.47 -19.27 -21.43
CA ASP A 168 7.54 -20.34 -20.42
C ASP A 168 6.19 -20.93 -19.96
N GLY A 169 5.15 -20.75 -20.77
CA GLY A 169 3.78 -21.15 -20.42
C GLY A 169 3.11 -20.23 -19.41
N GLU A 170 3.70 -19.07 -19.13
CA GLU A 170 3.12 -18.02 -18.33
C GLU A 170 2.30 -17.05 -19.19
N VAL A 171 1.20 -16.57 -18.63
CA VAL A 171 0.35 -15.55 -19.23
C VAL A 171 0.32 -14.36 -18.30
N ARG A 172 0.38 -13.16 -18.89
CA ARG A 172 0.31 -11.91 -18.14
C ARG A 172 -0.85 -11.08 -18.63
N GLU A 173 -1.52 -10.43 -17.68
CA GLU A 173 -2.58 -9.49 -17.97
C GLU A 173 -2.04 -8.24 -18.66
N THR A 174 -2.87 -7.63 -19.52
CA THR A 174 -2.66 -6.32 -20.10
C THR A 174 -3.99 -5.64 -20.32
N SER A 175 -3.99 -4.31 -20.44
CA SER A 175 -5.21 -3.54 -20.74
C SER A 175 -5.78 -3.97 -22.10
N CYS A 176 -7.08 -4.23 -22.14
CA CYS A 176 -7.79 -4.57 -23.37
C CYS A 176 -7.86 -3.41 -24.38
N ASP A 177 -7.60 -2.17 -23.97
CA ASP A 177 -7.61 -1.02 -24.88
C ASP A 177 -6.40 -0.97 -25.84
N GLY A 178 -5.44 -1.89 -25.67
CA GLY A 178 -4.28 -2.05 -26.55
C GLY A 178 -3.27 -0.92 -26.45
N ARG A 179 -3.36 -0.05 -25.43
CA ARG A 179 -2.44 1.08 -25.24
C ARG A 179 -1.24 0.77 -24.35
N ALA A 180 -1.25 -0.37 -23.66
CA ALA A 180 -0.12 -0.84 -22.88
C ALA A 180 1.07 -1.22 -23.80
N GLU A 181 2.27 -1.32 -23.22
CA GLU A 181 3.49 -1.72 -23.94
C GLU A 181 3.32 -3.08 -24.62
N GLN A 182 2.77 -4.04 -23.87
CA GLN A 182 2.40 -5.35 -24.40
C GLN A 182 0.95 -5.33 -24.84
N LYS A 183 0.73 -5.64 -26.11
CA LYS A 183 -0.60 -5.66 -26.71
C LYS A 183 -1.37 -6.90 -26.24
N PRO A 184 -2.69 -6.80 -26.09
CA PRO A 184 -3.51 -7.98 -25.82
C PRO A 184 -3.44 -8.95 -27.00
N GLU A 185 -3.28 -10.24 -26.69
CA GLU A 185 -3.28 -11.32 -27.69
C GLU A 185 -4.55 -12.17 -27.56
N TYR A 186 -5.05 -12.36 -26.34
CA TYR A 186 -6.24 -13.14 -26.03
C TYR A 186 -7.13 -12.44 -25.01
N GLU A 187 -8.44 -12.67 -25.09
CA GLU A 187 -9.45 -12.27 -24.10
C GLU A 187 -9.98 -13.52 -23.39
N VAL A 188 -9.99 -13.52 -22.06
CA VAL A 188 -10.60 -14.58 -21.25
C VAL A 188 -12.12 -14.43 -21.28
N THR A 189 -12.81 -15.22 -22.09
CA THR A 189 -14.27 -15.04 -22.31
C THR A 189 -15.15 -15.85 -21.38
N LYS A 190 -14.61 -16.87 -20.72
CA LYS A 190 -15.37 -17.78 -19.85
C LYS A 190 -14.49 -18.37 -18.78
N ALA A 191 -15.05 -18.57 -17.59
CA ALA A 191 -14.49 -19.43 -16.55
C ALA A 191 -15.24 -20.77 -16.50
N ALA A 192 -14.52 -21.86 -16.31
CA ALA A 192 -15.01 -23.22 -16.32
C ALA A 192 -14.33 -24.07 -15.22
N ASP A 193 -14.97 -25.18 -14.85
CA ASP A 193 -14.42 -26.13 -13.89
C ASP A 193 -13.30 -26.97 -14.52
N ARG A 194 -13.49 -27.39 -15.79
CA ARG A 194 -12.56 -28.22 -16.55
C ARG A 194 -12.35 -27.65 -17.96
N ARG A 195 -11.17 -27.93 -18.53
CA ARG A 195 -10.82 -27.53 -19.92
C ARG A 195 -11.82 -28.04 -20.96
N THR A 196 -12.41 -29.21 -20.74
CA THR A 196 -13.43 -29.80 -21.63
C THR A 196 -14.74 -29.03 -21.66
N ASP A 197 -15.00 -28.17 -20.67
CA ASP A 197 -16.22 -27.37 -20.57
C ASP A 197 -16.04 -25.99 -21.25
N CYS A 198 -14.84 -25.73 -21.79
CA CYS A 198 -14.56 -24.56 -22.61
C CYS A 198 -15.12 -24.71 -24.03
N PRO A 199 -15.52 -23.60 -24.69
CA PRO A 199 -15.93 -23.61 -26.09
C PRO A 199 -14.82 -24.11 -27.01
N LEU A 200 -15.18 -24.69 -28.17
CA LEU A 200 -14.22 -25.11 -29.20
C LEU A 200 -13.38 -23.95 -29.78
N SER A 201 -13.85 -22.71 -29.63
CA SER A 201 -13.12 -21.51 -30.03
C SER A 201 -12.00 -21.11 -29.06
N THR A 202 -11.78 -21.88 -27.99
CA THR A 202 -10.73 -21.60 -27.00
C THR A 202 -9.36 -21.90 -27.62
N ALA A 203 -8.52 -20.87 -27.67
CA ALA A 203 -7.15 -20.98 -28.17
C ALA A 203 -6.11 -21.07 -27.04
N LEU A 204 -6.44 -20.54 -25.86
CA LEU A 204 -5.55 -20.50 -24.71
C LEU A 204 -6.33 -20.83 -23.42
N TYR A 205 -5.72 -21.65 -22.56
CA TYR A 205 -6.24 -21.95 -21.23
C TYR A 205 -5.48 -21.16 -20.18
N VAL A 206 -6.18 -20.37 -19.38
CA VAL A 206 -5.59 -19.52 -18.32
C VAL A 206 -5.95 -20.11 -16.96
N GLN A 207 -4.99 -20.14 -16.04
CA GLN A 207 -5.27 -20.50 -14.65
C GLN A 207 -5.93 -19.31 -13.95
N LEU A 208 -7.20 -19.47 -13.56
CA LEU A 208 -7.95 -18.50 -12.77
C LEU A 208 -8.00 -18.94 -11.31
N GLY A 209 -8.30 -18.00 -10.42
CA GLY A 209 -8.63 -18.30 -9.02
C GLY A 209 -10.14 -18.53 -8.80
N GLY A 210 -10.50 -19.17 -7.69
CA GLY A 210 -11.90 -19.41 -7.29
C GLY A 210 -12.44 -20.76 -7.75
N GLU A 211 -13.77 -20.92 -7.74
CA GLU A 211 -14.44 -22.20 -7.97
C GLU A 211 -14.32 -22.71 -9.41
N LYS A 212 -14.11 -21.80 -10.37
CA LYS A 212 -13.96 -22.08 -11.81
C LYS A 212 -12.54 -21.78 -12.25
N PRO A 213 -11.58 -22.68 -12.00
CA PRO A 213 -10.15 -22.41 -12.15
C PRO A 213 -9.67 -22.32 -13.60
N VAL A 214 -10.49 -22.67 -14.59
CA VAL A 214 -10.07 -22.69 -16.00
C VAL A 214 -10.67 -21.51 -16.77
N GLY A 215 -9.81 -20.59 -17.19
CA GLY A 215 -10.15 -19.52 -18.13
C GLY A 215 -10.05 -19.99 -19.57
N CYS A 216 -11.12 -19.78 -20.34
CA CYS A 216 -11.21 -20.09 -21.76
C CYS A 216 -10.95 -18.80 -22.57
N ALA A 217 -9.75 -18.65 -23.10
CA ALA A 217 -9.35 -17.45 -23.82
C ALA A 217 -9.36 -17.64 -25.34
N ARG A 218 -9.77 -16.59 -26.06
CA ARG A 218 -9.80 -16.53 -27.54
C ARG A 218 -8.93 -15.37 -28.03
N PRO A 219 -8.41 -15.41 -29.26
CA PRO A 219 -7.68 -14.27 -29.83
C PRO A 219 -8.54 -13.00 -29.87
N VAL A 220 -7.93 -11.84 -29.62
CA VAL A 220 -8.58 -10.52 -29.74
C VAL A 220 -8.55 -9.94 -31.15
#